data_AF-A0A1D2AGD0-F1
#
_entry.id   AF-A0A1D2AGD0-F1
#
_cell.length_a   1.000
_cell.length_b   1.000
_cell.length_c   1.000
_cell.angle_alpha   90.00
_cell.angle_beta   90.00
_cell.angle_gamma   90.00
#
_symmetry.space_group_name_H-M   'P 1'
#
loop_
_entity.id
_entity.type
_entity.pdbx_description
1 polymer ?
#
loop_
_entity_poly.entity_id
_entity_poly.type
_entity_poly.pdbx_seq_one_letter_code
_entity_poly.pdbx_strand_id
1 'polypeptide(L)'
;MSGEAWTTIESDPGVFTELIERLGVKGVQVEELYSLDADSLQAFEPIYGLIFLFKWQAEPVARPMYPEYEERGIFFAKQVINNACATQAILSILLNRPELDIGEELSQFRDFTAGFPADLRGEAIGNSETIREVHNSFTAPHALLPENPETDSEGEAFHFVAYTHRDGSIWELDGLQPGPVCLGEAGQV
;
A
#
# COMPACT_ATOMS: atom_id res chain seq x y z
N MET A 1 -11.30 10.56 23.03
CA MET A 1 -9.91 10.11 23.21
C MET A 1 -9.29 10.20 21.83
N SER A 2 -8.29 11.05 21.61
CA SER A 2 -7.58 11.11 20.33
C SER A 2 -6.73 9.85 20.22
N GLY A 3 -7.00 8.99 19.23
CA GLY A 3 -6.13 7.84 18.93
C GLY A 3 -4.69 8.31 18.67
N GLU A 4 -3.71 7.44 18.91
CA GLU A 4 -2.31 7.76 18.61
C GLU A 4 -2.13 8.09 17.12
N ALA A 5 -1.24 9.01 16.79
CA ALA A 5 -0.93 9.37 15.41
C ALA A 5 -0.21 8.22 14.68
N TRP A 6 -0.27 8.22 13.34
CA TRP A 6 0.52 7.31 12.51
C TRP A 6 1.99 7.74 12.48
N THR A 7 2.89 6.80 12.71
CA THR A 7 4.34 7.01 12.69
C THR A 7 4.94 6.60 11.34
N THR A 8 6.23 6.86 11.12
CA THR A 8 6.94 6.29 9.97
C THR A 8 7.48 4.91 10.33
N ILE A 9 7.47 4.00 9.36
CA ILE A 9 8.11 2.68 9.45
C ILE A 9 9.25 2.58 8.45
N GLU A 10 10.25 1.77 8.77
CA GLU A 10 11.38 1.52 7.88
C GLU A 10 10.94 0.73 6.64
N SER A 11 11.51 1.07 5.47
CA SER A 11 11.30 0.33 4.24
C SER A 11 12.15 -0.94 4.21
N ASP A 12 11.77 -1.92 5.02
CA ASP A 12 12.47 -3.19 5.17
C ASP A 12 11.52 -4.36 4.85
N PRO A 13 11.95 -5.35 4.03
CA PRO A 13 11.10 -6.49 3.66
C PRO A 13 10.69 -7.36 4.86
N GLY A 14 11.54 -7.46 5.89
CA GLY A 14 11.24 -8.17 7.13
C GLY A 14 10.15 -7.46 7.93
N VAL A 15 10.25 -6.13 8.08
CA VAL A 15 9.21 -5.29 8.70
C VAL A 15 7.88 -5.44 7.97
N PHE A 16 7.88 -5.38 6.64
CA PHE A 16 6.64 -5.52 5.86
C PHE A 16 6.06 -6.93 5.94
N THR A 17 6.90 -7.97 5.95
CA THR A 17 6.46 -9.35 6.14
C THR A 17 5.79 -9.53 7.50
N GLU A 18 6.43 -9.08 8.58
CA GLU A 18 5.87 -9.20 9.93
C GLU A 18 4.60 -8.34 10.09
N LEU A 19 4.52 -7.17 9.44
CA LEU A 19 3.31 -6.36 9.39
C LEU A 19 2.15 -7.12 8.76
N ILE A 20 2.37 -7.76 7.61
CA ILE A 20 1.38 -8.58 6.89
C ILE A 20 0.90 -9.75 7.77
N GLU A 21 1.83 -10.46 8.42
CA GLU A 21 1.51 -11.57 9.32
C GLU A 21 0.69 -11.12 10.54
N ARG A 22 1.06 -9.99 11.16
CA ARG A 22 0.33 -9.44 12.32
C ARG A 22 -1.07 -8.93 11.97
N LEU A 23 -1.31 -8.54 10.71
CA LEU A 23 -2.67 -8.26 10.20
C LEU A 23 -3.50 -9.54 9.95
N GLY A 24 -2.90 -10.72 10.13
CA GLY A 24 -3.58 -12.01 10.04
C GLY A 24 -3.54 -12.66 8.65
N VAL A 25 -2.81 -12.08 7.70
CA VAL A 25 -2.62 -12.62 6.35
C VAL A 25 -1.68 -13.83 6.42
N LYS A 26 -1.95 -14.86 5.60
CA LYS A 26 -1.16 -16.10 5.58
C LYS A 26 -0.52 -16.37 4.23
N GLY A 27 0.69 -16.93 4.27
CA GLY A 27 1.39 -17.41 3.07
C GLY A 27 1.85 -16.30 2.12
N VAL A 28 2.05 -15.09 2.66
CA VAL A 28 2.55 -13.92 1.93
C VAL A 28 3.72 -13.34 2.69
N GLN A 29 4.80 -13.03 1.97
CA GLN A 29 5.96 -12.33 2.48
C GLN A 29 6.36 -11.23 1.49
N VAL A 30 7.23 -10.33 1.93
CA VAL A 30 7.84 -9.30 1.08
C VAL A 30 9.31 -9.61 0.92
N GLU A 31 9.79 -9.51 -0.32
CA GLU A 31 11.20 -9.67 -0.68
C GLU A 31 11.68 -8.39 -1.37
N GLU A 32 12.92 -8.01 -1.12
CA GLU A 32 13.56 -6.89 -1.83
C GLU A 32 14.07 -7.36 -3.19
N LEU A 33 13.70 -6.64 -4.26
CA LEU A 33 14.14 -6.93 -5.61
C LEU A 33 15.35 -6.08 -5.99
N TYR A 34 16.47 -6.73 -6.30
CA TYR A 34 17.69 -6.07 -6.79
C TYR A 34 17.76 -5.96 -8.32
N SER A 35 16.94 -6.73 -9.04
CA SER A 35 16.85 -6.72 -10.50
C SER A 35 15.43 -7.04 -10.97
N LEU A 36 15.10 -6.54 -12.17
CA LEU A 36 13.80 -6.72 -12.83
C LEU A 36 13.88 -7.62 -14.08
N ASP A 37 15.00 -8.32 -14.27
CA ASP A 37 15.11 -9.32 -15.34
C ASP A 37 14.24 -10.55 -15.05
N ALA A 38 13.85 -11.26 -16.12
CA ALA A 38 12.91 -12.36 -16.03
C ALA A 38 13.41 -13.52 -15.14
N ASP A 39 14.71 -13.83 -15.20
CA ASP A 39 15.30 -14.92 -14.42
C ASP A 39 15.25 -14.59 -12.92
N SER A 40 15.53 -13.33 -12.56
CA SER A 40 15.42 -12.85 -11.18
C SER A 40 13.98 -12.89 -10.66
N LEU A 41 13.00 -12.46 -11.47
CA LEU A 41 11.58 -12.46 -11.06
C LEU A 41 11.01 -13.88 -10.94
N GLN A 42 11.47 -14.82 -11.77
CA GLN A 42 11.01 -16.21 -11.74
C GLN A 42 11.32 -16.90 -10.40
N ALA A 43 12.37 -16.48 -9.70
CA ALA A 43 12.73 -17.01 -8.38
C ALA A 43 11.70 -16.68 -7.28
N PHE A 44 10.84 -15.68 -7.50
CA PHE A 44 9.86 -15.18 -6.53
C PHE A 44 8.41 -15.55 -6.89
N GLU A 45 8.18 -16.43 -7.87
CA GLU A 45 6.83 -16.85 -8.21
C GLU A 45 6.17 -17.66 -7.07
N PRO A 46 4.86 -17.43 -6.77
CA PRO A 46 3.97 -16.45 -7.41
C PRO A 46 4.15 -15.02 -6.86
N ILE A 47 4.17 -14.03 -7.76
CA ILE A 47 4.22 -12.59 -7.42
C ILE A 47 2.80 -12.02 -7.36
N TYR A 48 2.40 -11.51 -6.20
CA TYR A 48 1.07 -10.93 -5.97
C TYR A 48 0.98 -9.44 -6.32
N GLY A 49 2.09 -8.74 -6.23
CA GLY A 49 2.23 -7.33 -6.57
C GLY A 49 3.64 -6.82 -6.30
N LEU A 50 3.90 -5.59 -6.70
CA LEU A 50 5.16 -4.90 -6.47
C LEU A 50 4.89 -3.62 -5.68
N ILE A 51 5.75 -3.33 -4.72
CA ILE A 51 5.76 -2.07 -4.00
C ILE A 51 6.98 -1.30 -4.47
N PHE A 52 6.76 -0.06 -4.92
CA PHE A 52 7.84 0.80 -5.39
C PHE A 52 7.94 2.03 -4.49
N LEU A 53 9.13 2.23 -3.91
CA LEU A 53 9.48 3.40 -3.10
C LEU A 53 10.39 4.31 -3.91
N PHE A 54 10.04 5.59 -3.98
CA PHE A 54 10.86 6.60 -4.67
C PHE A 54 10.78 7.94 -3.97
N LYS A 55 11.79 8.79 -4.21
CA LYS A 55 11.74 10.19 -3.79
C LYS A 55 10.62 10.89 -4.55
N TRP A 56 9.62 11.38 -3.84
CA TRP A 56 8.46 12.04 -4.41
C TRP A 56 8.87 13.28 -5.18
N GLN A 57 8.27 13.43 -6.35
CA GLN A 57 8.38 14.61 -7.18
C GLN A 57 6.98 14.97 -7.65
N ALA A 58 6.65 16.25 -7.65
CA ALA A 58 5.38 16.70 -8.18
C ALA A 58 5.29 16.34 -9.66
N GLU A 59 4.34 15.45 -10.02
CA GLU A 59 4.08 15.16 -11.42
C GLU A 59 3.38 16.37 -12.07
N PRO A 60 3.89 16.88 -13.21
CA PRO A 60 3.28 18.04 -13.87
C PRO A 60 1.91 17.74 -14.49
N VAL A 61 1.60 16.45 -14.70
CA VAL A 61 0.35 15.99 -15.31
C VAL A 61 -0.13 14.76 -14.55
N ALA A 62 -1.31 14.83 -13.95
CA ALA A 62 -1.95 13.67 -13.35
C ALA A 62 -2.30 12.65 -14.44
N ARG A 63 -1.96 11.39 -14.21
CA ARG A 63 -2.32 10.30 -15.14
C ARG A 63 -3.84 10.07 -15.07
N PRO A 64 -4.51 9.81 -16.20
CA PRO A 64 -5.94 9.60 -16.19
C PRO A 64 -6.27 8.31 -15.42
N MET A 65 -7.09 8.45 -14.38
CA MET A 65 -7.65 7.28 -13.69
C MET A 65 -8.57 6.48 -14.62
N TYR A 66 -8.72 5.19 -14.36
CA TYR A 66 -9.71 4.36 -15.04
C TYR A 66 -11.11 4.60 -14.45
N PRO A 67 -12.11 5.13 -15.18
CA PRO A 67 -13.37 5.58 -14.56
C PRO A 67 -14.23 4.48 -13.93
N GLU A 68 -14.22 3.27 -14.47
CA GLU A 68 -15.07 2.14 -14.06
C GLU A 68 -14.30 1.03 -13.29
N TYR A 69 -13.23 1.39 -12.58
CA TYR A 69 -12.37 0.41 -11.90
C TYR A 69 -13.10 -0.45 -10.86
N GLU A 70 -14.14 0.11 -10.23
CA GLU A 70 -14.93 -0.60 -9.22
C GLU A 70 -15.75 -1.74 -9.82
N GLU A 71 -16.25 -1.59 -11.06
CA GLU A 71 -16.95 -2.64 -11.79
C GLU A 71 -16.02 -3.81 -12.14
N ARG A 72 -14.71 -3.54 -12.21
CA ARG A 72 -13.64 -4.52 -12.39
C ARG A 72 -13.17 -5.13 -11.06
N GLY A 73 -13.80 -4.75 -9.94
CA GLY A 73 -13.49 -5.27 -8.61
C GLY A 73 -12.14 -4.82 -8.07
N ILE A 74 -11.71 -3.61 -8.46
CA ILE A 74 -10.47 -2.98 -7.99
C ILE A 74 -10.74 -2.20 -6.71
N PHE A 75 -10.04 -2.57 -5.64
CA PHE A 75 -9.96 -1.77 -4.42
C PHE A 75 -8.93 -0.65 -4.62
N PHE A 76 -9.34 0.60 -4.39
CA PHE A 76 -8.46 1.76 -4.38
C PHE A 76 -8.85 2.69 -3.24
N ALA A 77 -7.85 3.15 -2.49
CA ALA A 77 -8.00 4.10 -1.39
C ALA A 77 -7.06 5.28 -1.60
N LYS A 78 -7.56 6.51 -1.41
CA LYS A 78 -6.73 7.71 -1.44
C LYS A 78 -5.97 7.83 -0.13
N GLN A 79 -4.74 8.32 -0.21
CA GLN A 79 -3.96 8.63 0.97
C GLN A 79 -4.50 9.91 1.59
N VAL A 80 -5.07 9.77 2.78
CA VAL A 80 -5.60 10.89 3.57
C VAL A 80 -4.85 11.08 4.89
N ILE A 81 -4.01 10.11 5.27
CA ILE A 81 -3.18 10.15 6.47
C ILE A 81 -1.70 10.15 6.07
N ASN A 82 -0.92 11.02 6.71
CA ASN A 82 0.53 11.04 6.54
C ASN A 82 1.17 9.82 7.22
N ASN A 83 2.34 9.41 6.74
CA ASN A 83 3.13 8.29 7.27
C ASN A 83 2.51 6.88 7.12
N ALA A 84 1.25 6.76 6.71
CA ALA A 84 0.57 5.49 6.46
C ALA A 84 0.87 4.86 5.07
N CYS A 85 1.67 5.53 4.23
CA CYS A 85 1.84 5.22 2.81
C CYS A 85 2.33 3.79 2.54
N ALA A 86 3.29 3.29 3.31
CA ALA A 86 3.80 1.92 3.18
C ALA A 86 2.69 0.88 3.42
N THR A 87 1.97 0.98 4.53
CA THR A 87 0.85 0.09 4.86
C THR A 87 -0.27 0.20 3.83
N GLN A 88 -0.57 1.42 3.36
CA GLN A 88 -1.59 1.61 2.33
C GLN A 88 -1.21 0.94 1.01
N ALA A 89 0.06 0.98 0.60
CA ALA A 89 0.54 0.26 -0.59
C ALA A 89 0.43 -1.26 -0.42
N ILE A 90 0.79 -1.80 0.76
CA ILE A 90 0.62 -3.23 1.09
C ILE A 90 -0.86 -3.64 1.02
N LEU A 91 -1.75 -2.90 1.69
CA LEU A 91 -3.20 -3.16 1.67
C LEU A 91 -3.77 -3.08 0.25
N SER A 92 -3.27 -2.15 -0.56
CA SER A 92 -3.69 -2.01 -1.97
C SER A 92 -3.40 -3.27 -2.79
N ILE A 93 -2.31 -4.00 -2.50
CA ILE A 93 -2.05 -5.30 -3.13
C ILE A 93 -2.96 -6.36 -2.53
N LEU A 94 -2.93 -6.54 -1.21
CA LEU A 94 -3.63 -7.63 -0.52
C LEU A 94 -5.14 -7.65 -0.81
N LEU A 95 -5.79 -6.48 -0.78
CA LEU A 95 -7.24 -6.35 -0.99
C LEU A 95 -7.67 -6.53 -2.45
N ASN A 96 -6.71 -6.56 -3.38
CA ASN A 96 -6.93 -6.84 -4.80
C ASN A 96 -6.59 -8.28 -5.20
N ARG A 97 -6.19 -9.16 -4.28
CA ARG A 97 -5.82 -10.56 -4.58
C ARG A 97 -6.76 -11.55 -3.87
N PRO A 98 -7.92 -11.90 -4.46
CA PRO A 98 -8.96 -12.70 -3.80
C PRO A 98 -8.55 -14.14 -3.50
N GLU A 99 -7.48 -14.64 -4.11
CA GLU A 99 -6.92 -15.95 -3.84
C GLU A 99 -6.10 -16.01 -2.55
N LEU A 100 -5.74 -14.85 -1.97
CA LEU A 100 -5.02 -14.78 -0.70
C LEU A 100 -5.95 -15.00 0.50
N ASP A 101 -5.46 -15.73 1.50
CA ASP A 101 -6.05 -15.73 2.84
C ASP A 101 -5.58 -14.48 3.59
N ILE A 102 -6.37 -13.40 3.47
CA ILE A 102 -6.09 -12.11 4.11
C ILE A 102 -6.50 -12.05 5.59
N GLY A 103 -6.98 -13.16 6.17
CA GLY A 103 -7.44 -13.21 7.55
C GLY A 103 -8.79 -12.51 7.79
N GLU A 104 -9.29 -12.64 9.02
CA GLU A 104 -10.62 -12.13 9.41
C GLU A 104 -10.66 -10.60 9.43
N GLU A 105 -9.65 -9.94 9.99
CA GLU A 105 -9.59 -8.49 10.12
C GLU A 105 -9.68 -7.79 8.76
N LEU A 106 -8.80 -8.14 7.82
CA LEU A 106 -8.80 -7.51 6.50
C LEU A 106 -10.00 -7.94 5.64
N SER A 107 -10.55 -9.13 5.87
CA SER A 107 -11.81 -9.54 5.22
C SER A 107 -12.98 -8.66 5.68
N GLN A 108 -13.12 -8.44 6.99
CA GLN A 108 -14.14 -7.56 7.54
C GLN A 108 -13.94 -6.11 7.08
N PHE A 109 -12.69 -5.63 7.07
CA PHE A 109 -12.35 -4.30 6.57
C PHE A 109 -12.75 -4.12 5.09
N ARG A 110 -12.41 -5.09 4.24
CA ARG A 110 -12.79 -5.09 2.82
C ARG A 110 -14.30 -5.04 2.65
N ASP A 111 -15.02 -5.88 3.38
CA ASP A 111 -16.48 -5.97 3.25
C ASP A 111 -17.18 -4.70 3.77
N PHE A 112 -16.67 -4.12 4.86
CA PHE A 112 -17.12 -2.84 5.41
C PHE A 112 -16.93 -1.67 4.42
N THR A 113 -15.81 -1.67 3.70
CA THR A 113 -15.42 -0.57 2.79
C THR A 113 -15.82 -0.79 1.33
N ALA A 114 -16.52 -1.89 1.01
CA ALA A 114 -16.83 -2.29 -0.37
C ALA A 114 -17.56 -1.18 -1.16
N GLY A 115 -18.53 -0.51 -0.54
CA GLY A 115 -19.32 0.55 -1.17
C GLY A 115 -18.79 1.98 -0.94
N PHE A 116 -17.61 2.14 -0.33
CA PHE A 116 -17.08 3.47 -0.02
C PHE A 116 -16.35 4.07 -1.23
N PRO A 117 -16.47 5.39 -1.47
CA PRO A 117 -15.58 6.08 -2.38
C PRO A 117 -14.14 6.07 -1.85
N ALA A 118 -13.17 6.31 -2.75
CA ALA A 118 -11.75 6.11 -2.47
C ALA A 118 -11.20 6.97 -1.31
N ASP A 119 -11.71 8.19 -1.13
CA ASP A 119 -11.41 9.06 0.00
C ASP A 119 -11.90 8.47 1.33
N LEU A 120 -13.14 7.98 1.38
CA LEU A 120 -13.68 7.32 2.57
C LEU A 120 -13.00 5.97 2.86
N ARG A 121 -12.53 5.24 1.84
CA ARG A 121 -11.66 4.07 2.04
C ARG A 121 -10.34 4.47 2.71
N GLY A 122 -9.74 5.58 2.28
CA GLY A 122 -8.56 6.17 2.91
C GLY A 122 -8.80 6.53 4.37
N GLU A 123 -9.92 7.19 4.67
CA GLU A 123 -10.31 7.54 6.03
C GLU A 123 -10.57 6.29 6.88
N ALA A 124 -11.16 5.24 6.30
CA ALA A 124 -11.37 3.98 6.98
C ALA A 124 -10.04 3.30 7.35
N ILE A 125 -9.05 3.31 6.45
CA ILE A 125 -7.68 2.84 6.79
C ILE A 125 -7.15 3.67 7.94
N GLY A 126 -7.20 5.00 7.82
CA GLY A 126 -6.67 5.94 8.82
C GLY A 126 -7.27 5.80 10.22
N ASN A 127 -8.54 5.41 10.30
CA ASN A 127 -9.30 5.23 11.53
C ASN A 127 -9.31 3.78 12.05
N SER A 128 -8.72 2.81 11.34
CA SER A 128 -8.61 1.44 11.83
C SER A 128 -7.59 1.37 12.96
N GLU A 129 -8.06 1.16 14.19
CA GLU A 129 -7.19 0.99 15.36
C GLU A 129 -6.26 -0.22 15.18
N THR A 130 -6.79 -1.36 14.74
CA THR A 130 -6.00 -2.58 14.49
C THR A 130 -4.86 -2.33 13.50
N ILE A 131 -5.16 -1.76 12.33
CA ILE A 131 -4.15 -1.53 11.30
C ILE A 131 -3.09 -0.54 11.81
N ARG A 132 -3.53 0.54 12.48
CA ARG A 132 -2.66 1.57 13.02
C ARG A 132 -1.77 1.05 14.15
N GLU A 133 -2.30 0.22 15.06
CA GLU A 133 -1.52 -0.39 16.14
C GLU A 133 -0.46 -1.35 15.62
N VAL A 134 -0.82 -2.19 14.64
CA VAL A 134 0.15 -3.08 13.98
C VAL A 134 1.22 -2.26 13.27
N HIS A 135 0.84 -1.25 12.49
CA HIS A 135 1.79 -0.34 11.83
C HIS A 135 2.74 0.32 12.83
N ASN A 136 2.19 0.98 13.86
CA ASN A 136 2.98 1.71 14.86
C ASN A 136 3.87 0.78 15.69
N SER A 137 3.59 -0.53 15.76
CA SER A 137 4.45 -1.49 16.45
C SER A 137 5.83 -1.69 15.79
N PHE A 138 6.01 -1.18 14.56
CA PHE A 138 7.28 -1.18 13.81
C PHE A 138 7.96 0.19 13.77
N THR A 139 7.50 1.15 14.57
CA THR A 139 8.14 2.46 14.69
C THR A 139 9.57 2.30 15.20
N ALA A 140 10.54 2.84 14.46
CA ALA A 140 11.92 2.86 14.92
C ALA A 140 12.04 3.68 16.22
N PRO A 141 12.83 3.24 17.23
CA PRO A 141 12.99 3.97 18.49
C PRO A 141 13.48 5.43 18.33
N HIS A 142 14.17 5.73 17.22
CA HIS A 142 14.65 7.07 16.88
C HIS A 142 13.58 7.99 16.27
N ALA A 143 12.46 7.45 15.79
CA ALA A 143 11.32 8.23 15.27
C ALA A 143 10.46 8.87 16.39
N LEU A 144 10.80 8.62 17.66
CA LEU A 144 10.15 9.19 18.85
C LEU A 144 10.75 10.55 19.29
N LEU A 145 11.73 11.08 18.57
CA LEU A 145 12.27 12.42 18.85
C LEU A 145 11.27 13.48 18.38
N PRO A 146 11.04 14.54 19.17
CA PRO A 146 10.14 15.63 18.76
C PRO A 146 10.61 16.21 17.43
N GLU A 147 9.69 16.31 16.47
CA GLU A 147 9.90 16.96 15.18
C GLU A 147 10.50 18.34 15.44
N ASN A 148 11.76 18.54 15.06
CA ASN A 148 12.41 19.84 15.18
C ASN A 148 12.10 20.62 13.89
N PRO A 149 11.23 21.64 13.92
CA PRO A 149 10.79 22.34 12.71
C PRO A 149 11.92 23.10 12.00
N GLU A 150 13.11 23.19 12.61
CA GLU A 150 14.28 23.87 12.03
C GLU A 150 15.25 22.93 11.28
N THR A 151 15.05 21.61 11.32
CA THR A 151 15.88 20.65 10.54
C THR A 151 15.25 20.16 9.25
N ASP A 152 13.99 20.50 8.97
CA ASP A 152 13.35 20.27 7.67
C ASP A 152 13.59 21.43 6.70
N SER A 153 14.86 21.78 6.48
CA SER A 153 15.21 22.46 5.24
C SER A 153 15.14 21.43 4.11
N GLU A 154 14.00 21.36 3.42
CA GLU A 154 13.75 20.52 2.23
C GLU A 154 13.85 19.00 2.48
N GLY A 155 13.10 18.48 3.45
CA GLY A 155 12.99 17.04 3.70
C GLY A 155 12.60 16.27 2.43
N GLU A 156 13.41 15.28 2.06
CA GLU A 156 13.13 14.41 0.92
C GLU A 156 11.91 13.53 1.23
N ALA A 157 10.72 13.94 0.80
CA ALA A 157 9.52 13.11 0.93
C ALA A 157 9.67 11.87 0.05
N PHE A 158 9.65 10.68 0.63
CA PHE A 158 9.56 9.42 -0.11
C PHE A 158 8.10 8.97 -0.22
N HIS A 159 7.76 8.30 -1.30
CA HIS A 159 6.40 7.86 -1.60
C HIS A 159 6.36 6.40 -2.06
N PHE A 160 5.31 5.69 -1.64
CA PHE A 160 5.05 4.30 -2.00
C PHE A 160 3.91 4.22 -3.01
N VAL A 161 4.12 3.44 -4.07
CA VAL A 161 3.10 3.07 -5.05
C VAL A 161 3.05 1.55 -5.17
N ALA A 162 1.84 1.01 -5.28
CA ALA A 162 1.64 -0.42 -5.48
C ALA A 162 1.29 -0.74 -6.94
N TYR A 163 1.79 -1.87 -7.43
CA TYR A 163 1.39 -2.47 -8.69
C TYR A 163 0.83 -3.86 -8.43
N THR A 164 -0.30 -4.20 -9.02
CA THR A 164 -0.88 -5.54 -8.87
C THR A 164 -1.58 -5.99 -10.14
N HIS A 165 -1.62 -7.30 -10.34
CA HIS A 165 -2.44 -7.91 -11.37
C HIS A 165 -3.83 -8.20 -10.80
N ARG A 166 -4.87 -7.76 -11.51
CA ARG A 166 -6.26 -8.13 -11.25
C ARG A 166 -6.91 -8.30 -12.61
N ASP A 167 -7.88 -9.20 -12.71
CA ASP A 167 -8.83 -9.22 -13.84
C ASP A 167 -8.19 -9.15 -15.24
N GLY A 168 -7.01 -9.78 -15.40
CA GLY A 168 -6.27 -9.83 -16.65
C GLY A 168 -5.44 -8.57 -16.96
N SER A 169 -5.38 -7.58 -16.07
CA SER A 169 -4.70 -6.30 -16.27
C SER A 169 -3.75 -5.95 -15.13
N ILE A 170 -2.74 -5.14 -15.44
CA ILE A 170 -1.82 -4.56 -14.46
C ILE A 170 -2.34 -3.18 -14.05
N TRP A 171 -2.38 -2.96 -12.75
CA TRP A 171 -2.90 -1.74 -12.14
C TRP A 171 -1.82 -1.05 -11.32
N GLU A 172 -1.67 0.26 -11.51
CA GLU A 172 -0.93 1.14 -10.62
C GLU A 172 -1.90 1.76 -9.61
N LEU A 173 -1.56 1.64 -8.33
CA LEU A 173 -2.36 2.07 -7.19
C LEU A 173 -1.52 3.07 -6.38
N ASP A 174 -1.57 4.33 -6.80
CA ASP A 174 -0.96 5.46 -6.11
C ASP A 174 -2.03 6.22 -5.32
N GLY A 175 -1.94 6.21 -3.99
CA GLY A 175 -2.90 6.86 -3.11
C GLY A 175 -2.98 8.40 -3.25
N LEU A 176 -1.97 9.04 -3.84
CA LEU A 176 -1.98 10.49 -4.12
C LEU A 176 -2.74 10.83 -5.41
N GLN A 177 -3.03 9.83 -6.27
CA GLN A 177 -3.78 10.03 -7.50
C GLN A 177 -5.30 10.09 -7.25
N PRO A 178 -6.08 10.62 -8.21
CA PRO A 178 -7.54 10.61 -8.13
C PRO A 178 -8.16 9.21 -8.12
N GLY A 179 -7.48 8.21 -8.69
CA GLY A 179 -7.97 6.86 -8.88
C GLY A 179 -6.86 5.93 -9.41
N PRO A 180 -7.15 4.63 -9.55
CA PRO A 180 -6.18 3.67 -10.07
C PRO A 180 -5.95 3.86 -11.57
N VAL A 181 -4.75 3.53 -12.03
CA VAL A 181 -4.37 3.59 -13.46
C VAL A 181 -4.22 2.17 -14.00
N CYS A 182 -4.95 1.87 -15.07
CA CYS A 182 -4.79 0.61 -15.81
C CYS A 182 -3.59 0.74 -16.77
N LEU A 183 -2.56 -0.07 -16.58
CA LEU A 183 -1.34 -0.06 -17.40
C LEU A 183 -1.43 -0.95 -18.64
N GLY A 184 -2.50 -1.74 -18.76
CA GLY A 184 -2.76 -2.65 -19.87
C GLY A 184 -3.00 -4.09 -19.43
N GLU A 185 -3.33 -4.94 -20.40
CA GLU A 185 -3.47 -6.38 -20.17
C GLU A 185 -2.13 -6.99 -19.75
N ALA A 186 -2.16 -7.87 -18.74
CA ALA A 186 -1.00 -8.66 -18.39
C ALA A 186 -0.68 -9.60 -19.56
N GLY A 187 0.60 -9.68 -19.94
CA GLY A 187 1.02 -10.64 -20.97
C GLY A 187 0.61 -12.06 -20.58
N GLN A 188 0.14 -12.84 -21.57
CA GLN A 188 -0.05 -14.28 -21.34
C GLN A 188 1.31 -14.90 -21.07
N VAL A 189 1.50 -15.42 -19.85
CA VAL A 189 2.64 -16.28 -19.51
C VAL A 189 2.36 -17.68 -20.03
#